data_AF-A0A545VR88-F1
#
_entry.id   AF-A0A545VR88-F1
#
_cell.length_a   1.000
_cell.length_b   1.000
_cell.length_c   1.000
_cell.angle_alpha   90.00
_cell.angle_beta   90.00
_cell.angle_gamma   90.00
#
_symmetry.space_group_name_H-M   'P 1'
#
loop_
_entity.id
_entity.type
_entity.pdbx_description
1 polymer ?
#
loop_
_entity_poly.entity_id
_entity_poly.type
_entity_poly.pdbx_seq_one_letter_code
_entity_poly.pdbx_strand_id
1 'polypeptide(L)'
;MKLQIIGAIALIAQVCLGFTFYVLTLSGKRYTLTGESWTKVSDAELQLEQQSGVPPKQQRWIYKGRELNSDKVLGDYGIQEGSEVRMVLRLRPDQTYLGPDGFSDQQKALV
;
A
#
# COMPACT_ATOMS: atom_id res chain seq x y z
N MET A 1 -8.98 -17.36 -30.89
CA MET A 1 -8.99 -16.22 -29.94
C MET A 1 -8.46 -16.55 -28.54
N LYS A 2 -8.52 -17.80 -28.04
CA LYS A 2 -8.01 -18.17 -26.68
C LYS A 2 -6.48 -18.13 -26.51
N LEU A 3 -5.70 -18.30 -27.59
CA LEU A 3 -4.22 -18.30 -27.50
C LEU A 3 -3.60 -16.90 -27.28
N GLN A 4 -4.21 -15.84 -27.79
CA GLN A 4 -3.75 -14.46 -27.56
C GLN A 4 -3.95 -14.03 -26.09
N ILE A 5 -5.02 -14.52 -25.45
CA ILE A 5 -5.34 -14.20 -24.06
C ILE A 5 -4.40 -14.93 -23.10
N ILE A 6 -4.12 -16.23 -23.35
CA ILE A 6 -3.13 -16.98 -22.54
C ILE A 6 -1.73 -16.40 -22.72
N GLY A 7 -1.35 -16.03 -23.95
CA GLY A 7 -0.08 -15.37 -24.23
C GLY A 7 0.06 -14.00 -23.56
N ALA A 8 -1.01 -13.18 -23.54
CA ALA A 8 -1.01 -11.89 -22.85
C ALA A 8 -0.99 -12.05 -21.32
N ILE A 9 -1.75 -12.99 -20.75
CA ILE A 9 -1.71 -13.29 -19.30
C ILE A 9 -0.34 -13.84 -18.89
N ALA A 10 0.25 -14.73 -19.69
CA ALA A 10 1.60 -15.24 -19.44
C ALA A 10 2.67 -14.16 -19.62
N LEU A 11 2.53 -13.26 -20.61
CA LEU A 11 3.43 -12.12 -20.82
C LEU A 11 3.29 -11.11 -19.67
N ILE A 12 2.07 -10.80 -19.22
CA ILE A 12 1.82 -9.96 -18.04
C ILE A 12 2.42 -10.62 -16.81
N ALA A 13 2.20 -11.93 -16.58
CA ALA A 13 2.79 -12.65 -15.44
C ALA A 13 4.32 -12.73 -15.49
N GLN A 14 4.93 -12.87 -16.69
CA GLN A 14 6.38 -12.88 -16.91
C GLN A 14 7.00 -11.47 -16.76
N VAL A 15 6.26 -10.41 -17.12
CA VAL A 15 6.65 -9.01 -16.93
C VAL A 15 6.43 -8.58 -15.47
N CYS A 16 5.47 -9.18 -14.75
CA CYS A 16 5.25 -9.01 -13.31
C CYS A 16 6.28 -9.71 -12.41
N LEU A 17 7.39 -10.23 -12.95
CA LEU A 17 8.53 -10.71 -12.17
C LEU A 17 9.30 -9.52 -11.58
N GLY A 18 8.63 -8.73 -10.74
CA GLY A 18 9.24 -7.76 -9.86
C GLY A 18 10.08 -8.44 -8.79
N PHE A 19 10.86 -7.65 -8.06
CA PHE A 19 11.59 -8.14 -6.90
C PHE A 19 10.67 -8.24 -5.68
N THR A 20 11.04 -9.14 -4.76
CA THR A 20 10.34 -9.26 -3.48
C THR A 20 11.01 -8.38 -2.44
N PHE A 21 10.23 -7.67 -1.65
CA PHE A 21 10.71 -6.94 -0.47
C PHE A 21 9.75 -7.16 0.71
N TYR A 22 10.18 -6.76 1.90
CA TYR A 22 9.49 -7.07 3.14
C TYR A 22 9.02 -5.82 3.86
N VAL A 23 7.84 -5.91 4.46
CA VAL A 23 7.32 -4.87 5.34
C VAL A 23 7.15 -5.42 6.75
N LEU A 24 7.83 -4.78 7.70
CA LEU A 24 7.74 -5.08 9.12
C LEU A 24 6.83 -4.08 9.81
N THR A 25 5.78 -4.58 10.43
CA THR A 25 4.86 -3.77 11.25
C THR A 25 5.36 -3.63 12.69
N LEU A 26 4.83 -2.65 13.43
CA LEU A 26 5.15 -2.46 14.85
C LEU A 26 4.83 -3.67 15.73
N SER A 27 3.88 -4.52 15.33
CA SER A 27 3.56 -5.77 16.04
C SER A 27 4.58 -6.88 15.78
N GLY A 28 5.59 -6.65 14.95
CA GLY A 28 6.57 -7.64 14.54
C GLY A 28 6.09 -8.57 13.42
N LYS A 29 4.88 -8.34 12.86
CA LYS A 29 4.39 -9.11 11.71
C LYS A 29 5.10 -8.66 10.44
N ARG A 30 5.61 -9.64 9.69
CA ARG A 30 6.30 -9.47 8.40
C ARG A 30 5.32 -9.77 7.25
N TYR A 31 5.25 -8.86 6.30
CA TYR A 31 4.49 -9.00 5.06
C TYR A 31 5.45 -9.07 3.88
N THR A 32 5.07 -9.84 2.86
CA THR A 32 5.86 -10.05 1.64
C THR A 32 5.15 -9.36 0.49
N LEU A 33 5.84 -8.41 -0.13
CA LEU A 33 5.31 -7.61 -1.23
C LEU A 33 6.19 -7.76 -2.47
N THR A 34 5.58 -7.58 -3.64
CA THR A 34 6.26 -7.63 -4.92
C THR A 34 6.21 -6.25 -5.56
N GLY A 35 7.35 -5.77 -6.04
CA GLY A 35 7.46 -4.47 -6.70
C GLY A 35 8.66 -4.39 -7.63
N GLU A 36 8.73 -3.30 -8.38
CA GLU A 36 9.78 -3.00 -9.33
C GLU A 36 10.38 -1.63 -8.98
N SER A 37 11.55 -1.30 -9.54
CA SER A 37 12.24 -0.04 -9.23
C SER A 37 11.40 1.20 -9.58
N TRP A 38 10.48 1.07 -10.54
CA TRP A 38 9.54 2.13 -10.94
C TRP A 38 8.15 2.02 -10.31
N THR A 39 7.88 1.00 -9.49
CA THR A 39 6.61 0.88 -8.78
C THR A 39 6.46 2.05 -7.82
N LYS A 40 5.28 2.68 -7.80
CA LYS A 40 5.00 3.77 -6.87
C LYS A 40 4.78 3.23 -5.47
N VAL A 41 5.16 4.03 -4.48
CA VAL A 41 4.89 3.72 -3.07
C VAL A 41 3.39 3.56 -2.82
N SER A 42 2.53 4.36 -3.49
CA SER A 42 1.06 4.23 -3.41
C SER A 42 0.55 2.82 -3.73
N ASP A 43 1.16 2.17 -4.74
CA ASP A 43 0.73 0.84 -5.19
C ASP A 43 1.17 -0.23 -4.20
N ALA A 44 2.35 -0.07 -3.59
CA ALA A 44 2.83 -0.94 -2.52
C ALA A 44 2.00 -0.80 -1.22
N GLU A 45 1.57 0.42 -0.89
CA GLU A 45 0.67 0.70 0.25
C GLU A 45 -0.68 0.00 0.07
N LEU A 46 -1.23 0.01 -1.15
CA LEU A 46 -2.46 -0.68 -1.51
C LEU A 46 -2.30 -2.21 -1.44
N GLN A 47 -1.18 -2.77 -1.92
CA GLN A 47 -0.91 -4.20 -1.76
C GLN A 47 -0.85 -4.60 -0.28
N LEU A 48 -0.25 -3.76 0.58
CA LEU A 48 -0.23 -4.01 2.02
C LEU A 48 -1.62 -3.90 2.65
N GLU A 49 -2.45 -2.96 2.20
CA GLU A 49 -3.84 -2.85 2.66
C GLU A 49 -4.61 -4.15 2.38
N GLN A 50 -4.47 -4.72 1.19
CA GLN A 50 -5.13 -5.99 0.84
C GLN A 50 -4.72 -7.15 1.76
N GLN A 51 -3.48 -7.16 2.26
CA GLN A 51 -2.99 -8.22 3.16
C GLN A 51 -3.20 -7.93 4.66
N SER A 52 -3.14 -6.65 5.06
CA SER A 52 -3.17 -6.24 6.47
C SER A 52 -4.50 -5.67 6.93
N GLY A 53 -5.33 -5.19 6.00
CA GLY A 53 -6.58 -4.47 6.26
C GLY A 53 -6.40 -3.02 6.71
N VAL A 54 -5.16 -2.50 6.77
CA VAL A 54 -4.89 -1.12 7.21
C VAL A 54 -4.96 -0.17 6.01
N PRO A 55 -5.78 0.90 6.04
CA PRO A 55 -5.89 1.83 4.92
C PRO A 55 -4.60 2.65 4.71
N PRO A 56 -4.19 2.94 3.46
CA PRO A 56 -2.93 3.63 3.11
C PRO A 56 -2.72 4.95 3.85
N LYS A 57 -3.80 5.70 4.07
CA LYS A 57 -3.78 7.00 4.75
C LYS A 57 -3.36 6.92 6.23
N GLN A 58 -3.51 5.74 6.83
CA GLN A 58 -3.06 5.41 8.19
C GLN A 58 -1.70 4.72 8.20
N GLN A 59 -1.14 4.36 7.04
CA GLN A 59 0.19 3.77 6.97
C GLN A 59 1.26 4.88 6.97
N ARG A 60 2.39 4.63 7.63
CA ARG A 60 3.62 5.42 7.50
C ARG A 60 4.77 4.45 7.28
N TRP A 61 5.37 4.54 6.11
CA TRP A 61 6.47 3.68 5.73
C TRP A 61 7.80 4.39 5.91
N ILE A 62 8.76 3.69 6.51
CA ILE A 62 10.07 4.22 6.89
C ILE A 62 11.14 3.25 6.39
N TYR A 63 12.07 3.77 5.60
CA TYR A 63 13.22 3.02 5.08
C TYR A 63 14.50 3.83 5.22
N LYS A 64 15.55 3.22 5.79
CA LYS A 64 16.85 3.89 6.07
C LYS A 64 16.70 5.26 6.76
N GLY A 65 15.77 5.37 7.70
CA GLY A 65 15.49 6.60 8.45
C GLY A 65 14.72 7.67 7.68
N ARG A 66 14.24 7.38 6.45
CA ARG A 66 13.46 8.29 5.62
C ARG A 66 12.01 7.80 5.49
N GLU A 67 11.06 8.72 5.63
CA GLU A 67 9.65 8.45 5.35
C GLU A 67 9.46 8.32 3.83
N LEU A 68 8.75 7.28 3.40
CA LEU A 68 8.36 7.11 1.99
C LEU A 68 7.18 8.02 1.68
N ASN A 69 7.20 8.61 0.49
CA ASN A 69 6.12 9.41 -0.05
C ASN A 69 5.39 8.59 -1.13
N SER A 70 4.07 8.50 -1.03
CA SER A 70 3.18 7.78 -1.95
C SER A 70 3.37 8.20 -3.43
N ASP A 71 3.79 9.44 -3.70
CA ASP A 71 4.01 9.96 -5.06
C ASP A 71 5.33 9.51 -5.71
N LYS A 72 6.25 8.95 -4.93
CA LYS A 72 7.58 8.53 -5.40
C LYS A 72 7.64 7.04 -5.72
N VAL A 73 8.68 6.65 -6.47
CA VAL A 73 8.92 5.24 -6.81
C VAL A 73 9.85 4.56 -5.80
N LEU A 74 9.75 3.23 -5.67
CA LEU A 74 10.58 2.44 -4.76
C LEU A 74 12.09 2.60 -5.04
N GLY A 75 12.46 2.73 -6.32
CA GLY A 75 13.83 2.93 -6.77
C GLY A 75 14.46 4.23 -6.26
N ASP A 76 13.68 5.30 -6.09
CA ASP A 76 14.18 6.60 -5.58
C ASP A 76 14.72 6.48 -4.15
N TYR A 77 14.22 5.50 -3.39
CA TYR A 77 14.64 5.21 -2.02
C TYR A 77 15.74 4.16 -1.96
N GLY A 78 16.09 3.55 -3.10
CA GLY A 78 17.01 2.42 -3.19
C GLY A 78 16.44 1.15 -2.55
N ILE A 79 15.12 0.96 -2.63
CA ILE A 79 14.46 -0.30 -2.23
C ILE A 79 14.71 -1.30 -3.35
N GLN A 80 15.23 -2.47 -2.97
CA GLN A 80 15.62 -3.55 -3.87
C GLN A 80 15.12 -4.89 -3.31
N GLU A 81 15.43 -5.97 -4.02
CA GLU A 81 15.17 -7.32 -3.56
C GLU A 81 15.69 -7.55 -2.14
N GLY A 82 14.84 -8.16 -1.31
CA GLY A 82 15.16 -8.48 0.08
C GLY A 82 15.19 -7.29 1.04
N SER A 83 14.89 -6.07 0.58
CA SER A 83 14.85 -4.89 1.45
C SER A 83 13.77 -5.00 2.51
N GLU A 84 14.07 -4.55 3.74
CA GLU A 84 13.10 -4.49 4.84
C GLU A 84 12.67 -3.04 5.08
N VAL A 85 11.39 -2.75 4.85
CA VAL A 85 10.75 -1.47 5.14
C VAL A 85 9.96 -1.58 6.43
N ARG A 86 10.04 -0.56 7.29
CA ARG A 86 9.23 -0.52 8.52
C ARG A 86 7.94 0.24 8.26
N MET A 87 6.82 -0.33 8.66
CA MET A 87 5.51 0.32 8.66
C MET A 87 5.08 0.62 10.09
N VAL A 88 4.69 1.88 10.32
CA VAL A 88 4.11 2.35 11.59
C VAL A 88 2.72 2.93 11.33
N LEU A 89 1.83 2.81 12.32
CA LEU A 89 0.48 3.34 12.21
C LEU A 89 0.46 4.83 12.51
N ARG A 90 -0.16 5.61 11.62
CA ARG A 90 -0.61 6.96 11.92
C ARG A 90 -1.99 6.85 12.56
N LEU A 91 -2.06 7.13 13.86
CA LEU A 91 -3.34 7.30 14.54
C LEU A 91 -3.95 8.62 14.07
N ARG A 92 -4.92 8.56 13.17
CA ARG A 92 -5.94 9.60 13.05
C ARG A 92 -7.21 9.00 13.62
N PRO A 93 -7.91 9.64 14.58
CA PRO A 93 -9.27 9.23 14.88
C PRO A 93 -10.04 9.29 13.56
N ASP A 94 -10.62 8.16 13.15
CA ASP A 94 -11.53 8.10 12.03
C ASP A 94 -12.73 8.98 12.40
N GLN A 95 -12.69 10.23 11.95
CA GLN A 95 -13.81 11.16 12.01
C GLN A 95 -14.78 10.77 10.90
N THR A 96 -15.34 9.58 11.03
CA THR A 96 -16.73 9.36 10.66
C THR A 96 -17.43 8.96 11.95
N TYR A 97 -17.57 9.92 12.87
CA TYR A 97 -18.58 9.81 13.90
C TYR A 97 -19.92 10.01 13.20
N LEU A 98 -20.37 8.98 12.50
CA LEU A 98 -21.79 8.83 12.24
C LEU A 98 -22.42 8.83 13.62
N GLY A 99 -23.24 9.83 13.93
CA GLY A 99 -24.10 9.75 15.11
C GLY A 99 -24.87 8.43 15.11
N PRO A 100 -25.55 8.07 16.21
CA PRO A 100 -26.38 6.84 16.26
C PRO A 100 -27.44 6.77 15.13
N ASP A 101 -27.67 7.88 14.44
CA ASP A 101 -28.59 8.12 13.33
C ASP A 101 -27.95 8.07 11.93
N GLY A 102 -26.62 7.96 11.77
CA GLY A 102 -26.00 7.73 10.46
C GLY A 102 -25.89 8.96 9.55
N PHE A 103 -26.22 10.17 10.01
CA PHE A 103 -26.17 11.39 9.21
C PHE A 103 -24.96 12.28 9.55
N SER A 104 -24.38 12.90 8.52
CA SER A 104 -23.32 13.90 8.70
C SER A 104 -23.88 15.23 9.22
N ASP A 105 -23.08 15.99 9.99
CA ASP A 105 -23.48 17.32 10.47
C ASP A 105 -23.81 18.29 9.32
N GLN A 106 -23.21 18.09 8.14
CA GLN A 106 -23.53 18.88 6.94
C GLN A 106 -24.95 18.61 6.40
N GLN A 107 -25.51 17.42 6.64
CA GLN A 107 -26.88 17.08 6.27
C GLN A 107 -27.92 17.58 7.28
N LYS A 108 -27.52 17.88 8.53
CA LYS A 108 -28.42 18.48 9.54
C LYS A 108 -28.65 19.97 9.34
N ALA A 109 -27.77 20.66 8.60
CA ALA A 109 -27.91 22.09 8.32
C ALA A 109 -28.86 22.41 7.14
N LEU A 110 -29.41 21.39 6.48
CA LEU A 110 -30.22 21.56 5.26
C LEU A 110 -31.72 21.21 5.44
N VAL A 111 -32.19 21.04 6.68
CA VAL A 111 -33.60 20.74 7.01
C VAL A 111 -34.17 21.83 7.90
#